data_AF-A0A8T6N7J3-F1
#
_entry.id   AF-A0A8T6N7J3-F1
#
_cell.length_a   1.000
_cell.length_b   1.000
_cell.length_c   1.000
_cell.angle_alpha   90.00
_cell.angle_beta   90.00
_cell.angle_gamma   90.00
#
_symmetry.space_group_name_H-M   'P 1'
#
loop_
_entity.id
_entity.type
_entity.pdbx_description
1 polymer ?
#
loop_
_entity_poly.entity_id
_entity_poly.type
_entity_poly.pdbx_seq_one_letter_code
_entity_poly.pdbx_strand_id
1 'polypeptide(L)'
;MENQESMLVKGFYPKPKHENAPDFVIGRGSINLPQFAEFMREFKAAHPGEEWVNIDMKLSKAGKGYAAVDLWKPDPDKAPAPTSQPVNNSADDLPF
;
A
#
# COMPACT_ATOMS: atom_id res chain seq x y z
N MET A 1 3.17 17.00 -7.51
CA MET A 1 2.82 15.79 -6.73
C MET A 1 1.34 15.88 -6.48
N GLU A 2 0.58 15.16 -7.29
CA GLU A 2 -0.87 15.11 -7.23
C GLU A 2 -1.26 14.65 -5.82
N ASN A 3 -2.04 15.46 -5.11
CA ASN A 3 -2.61 15.05 -3.84
C ASN A 3 -3.61 13.94 -4.18
N GLN A 4 -3.16 12.69 -4.21
CA GLN A 4 -4.06 11.54 -4.20
C GLN A 4 -4.93 11.72 -2.96
N GLU A 5 -6.18 12.11 -3.17
CA GLU A 5 -7.19 12.27 -2.13
C GLU A 5 -7.39 10.91 -1.47
N SER A 6 -6.57 10.63 -0.46
CA SER A 6 -6.55 9.34 0.19
C SER A 6 -7.75 9.30 1.13
N MET A 7 -8.76 8.50 0.77
CA MET A 7 -9.96 8.35 1.59
C MET A 7 -9.58 7.77 2.95
N LEU A 8 -9.89 8.46 4.04
CA LEU A 8 -9.56 7.97 5.38
C LEU A 8 -10.45 6.78 5.76
N VAL A 9 -9.84 5.72 6.29
CA VAL A 9 -10.56 4.55 6.76
C VAL A 9 -11.12 4.82 8.15
N LYS A 10 -12.45 4.93 8.24
CA LYS A 10 -13.13 5.07 9.53
C LYS A 10 -13.16 3.73 10.25
N GLY A 11 -12.94 3.74 11.56
CA GLY A 11 -12.99 2.54 12.38
C GLY A 11 -11.74 1.66 12.33
N PHE A 12 -10.73 1.97 11.51
CA PHE A 12 -9.42 1.31 11.56
C PHE A 12 -8.37 2.25 12.15
N TYR A 13 -7.74 1.83 13.25
CA TYR A 13 -6.78 2.63 13.99
C TYR A 13 -5.43 1.91 14.07
N PRO A 14 -4.43 2.34 13.27
CA PRO A 14 -3.08 1.83 13.40
C PRO A 14 -2.50 2.19 14.76
N LYS A 15 -1.84 1.24 15.40
CA LYS A 15 -1.14 1.40 16.67
C LYS A 15 0.31 0.99 16.52
N PRO A 16 1.22 1.64 17.25
CA PRO A 16 2.61 1.21 17.29
C PRO A 16 2.70 -0.23 17.80
N LYS A 17 3.71 -0.96 17.33
CA LYS A 17 4.04 -2.28 17.86
C LYS A 17 4.37 -2.15 19.35
N HIS A 18 4.01 -3.16 20.12
CA HIS A 18 4.43 -3.24 21.54
C HIS A 18 5.93 -3.48 21.65
N GLU A 19 6.57 -2.96 22.70
CA GLU A 19 8.00 -3.20 22.96
C GLU A 19 8.34 -4.69 23.11
N ASN A 20 7.40 -5.48 23.61
CA ASN A 20 7.55 -6.93 23.78
C ASN A 20 6.96 -7.75 22.62
N ALA A 21 6.59 -7.12 21.50
CA ALA A 21 6.05 -7.85 20.36
C ALA A 21 7.16 -8.68 19.67
N PRO A 22 6.89 -9.93 19.27
CA PRO A 22 7.84 -10.73 18.49
C PRO A 22 8.23 -10.05 17.16
N ASP A 23 9.42 -10.36 16.64
CA ASP A 23 9.98 -9.70 15.45
C ASP A 23 9.15 -9.90 14.17
N PHE A 24 8.37 -10.98 14.08
CA PHE A 24 7.47 -11.22 12.95
C PHE A 24 6.21 -10.34 12.98
N VAL A 25 5.98 -9.57 14.06
CA VAL A 25 4.84 -8.65 14.18
C VAL A 25 5.21 -7.30 13.56
N ILE A 26 4.76 -7.09 12.33
CA ILE A 26 5.02 -5.88 11.54
C ILE A 26 4.23 -4.64 12.01
N GLY A 27 3.16 -4.82 12.79
CA GLY A 27 2.35 -3.72 13.30
C GLY A 27 1.11 -4.19 14.05
N ARG A 28 0.36 -3.23 14.60
CA ARG A 28 -0.92 -3.49 15.28
C ARG A 28 -2.00 -2.58 14.71
N GLY A 29 -3.19 -3.13 14.49
CA GLY A 29 -4.40 -2.37 14.19
C GLY A 29 -5.47 -2.59 15.27
N SER A 30 -6.29 -1.59 15.53
CA SER A 30 -7.54 -1.76 16.28
C SER A 30 -8.70 -1.45 15.35
N ILE A 31 -9.67 -2.35 15.28
CA ILE A 31 -10.87 -2.18 14.45
C ILE A 31 -12.06 -1.92 15.37
N ASN A 32 -12.70 -0.78 15.18
CA ASN A 32 -14.03 -0.50 15.74
C ASN A 32 -15.06 -1.07 14.76
N LEU A 33 -15.65 -2.21 15.12
CA LEU A 33 -16.56 -2.96 14.27
C LEU A 33 -17.72 -2.13 13.71
N PRO A 34 -18.49 -1.34 14.49
CA PRO A 34 -19.61 -0.58 13.93
C PRO A 34 -19.15 0.50 12.94
N GLN A 35 -18.09 1.25 13.27
CA GLN A 35 -17.57 2.28 12.35
C GLN A 35 -16.97 1.68 11.08
N PHE A 36 -16.26 0.56 11.20
CA PHE A 36 -15.62 -0.09 10.06
C PHE A 36 -16.67 -0.76 9.15
N ALA A 37 -17.72 -1.34 9.72
CA ALA A 37 -18.83 -1.90 8.94
C ALA A 37 -19.57 -0.82 8.14
N GLU A 38 -19.83 0.34 8.74
CA GLU A 38 -20.41 1.49 8.04
C GLU A 38 -19.51 1.95 6.89
N PHE A 39 -18.22 2.13 7.17
CA PHE A 39 -17.22 2.46 6.14
C PHE A 39 -17.19 1.46 4.99
N MET A 40 -17.20 0.15 5.27
CA MET A 40 -17.19 -0.88 4.21
C MET A 40 -18.46 -0.83 3.35
N ARG A 41 -19.62 -0.52 3.94
CA ARG A 41 -20.87 -0.34 3.18
C ARG A 41 -20.81 0.90 2.29
N GLU A 42 -20.31 2.01 2.82
CA GLU A 42 -20.07 3.25 2.05
C GLU A 42 -19.08 2.98 0.90
N PHE A 43 -17.96 2.32 1.18
CA PHE A 43 -16.93 1.99 0.20
C PHE A 43 -17.48 1.11 -0.92
N LYS A 44 -18.19 0.02 -0.58
CA LYS A 44 -18.80 -0.87 -1.58
C LYS A 44 -19.83 -0.17 -2.45
N ALA A 45 -20.57 0.80 -1.89
CA ALA A 45 -21.52 1.60 -2.65
C ALA A 45 -20.82 2.60 -3.59
N ALA A 46 -19.69 3.18 -3.18
CA ALA A 46 -18.89 4.09 -3.98
C ALA A 46 -18.05 3.37 -5.07
N HIS A 47 -17.66 2.12 -4.81
CA HIS A 47 -16.79 1.31 -5.67
C HIS A 47 -17.46 -0.02 -6.06
N PRO A 48 -18.54 0.01 -6.86
CA PRO A 48 -19.25 -1.20 -7.26
C PRO A 48 -18.35 -2.11 -8.12
N GLY A 49 -18.18 -3.36 -7.70
CA GLY A 49 -17.36 -4.35 -8.39
C GLY A 49 -15.93 -4.51 -7.86
N GLU A 50 -15.51 -3.68 -6.90
CA GLU A 50 -14.24 -3.85 -6.20
C GLU A 50 -14.43 -4.86 -5.04
N GLU A 51 -13.71 -5.98 -5.12
CA GLU A 51 -13.76 -7.04 -4.09
C GLU A 51 -12.75 -6.81 -2.95
N TRP A 52 -11.73 -5.99 -3.20
CA TRP A 52 -10.63 -5.73 -2.31
C TRP A 52 -10.55 -4.24 -1.96
N VAL A 53 -10.18 -3.95 -0.72
CA VAL A 53 -9.84 -2.60 -0.27
C VAL A 53 -8.40 -2.62 0.24
N ASN A 54 -7.54 -1.82 -0.37
CA ASN A 54 -6.16 -1.66 0.07
C ASN A 54 -6.10 -0.54 1.11
N ILE A 55 -5.44 -0.79 2.25
CA ILE A 55 -5.39 0.16 3.36
C ILE A 55 -3.93 0.41 3.74
N ASP A 56 -3.51 1.66 3.58
CA ASP A 56 -2.23 2.18 4.06
C ASP A 56 -2.32 2.59 5.53
N MET A 57 -1.40 2.07 6.34
CA MET A 57 -1.20 2.52 7.72
C MET A 57 -0.10 3.58 7.78
N LYS A 58 -0.47 4.83 8.01
CA LYS A 58 0.46 5.98 8.01
C LYS A 58 0.56 6.60 9.41
N LEU A 59 1.69 7.25 9.69
CA LEU A 59 1.91 7.99 10.92
C LEU A 59 1.86 9.49 10.63
N SER A 60 1.00 10.21 11.35
CA SER A 60 0.98 11.67 11.26
C SER A 60 2.24 12.27 11.88
N LYS A 61 2.56 13.53 11.54
CA LYS A 61 3.66 14.28 12.16
C LYS A 61 3.54 14.39 13.69
N ALA A 62 2.32 14.26 14.22
CA ALA A 62 2.02 14.26 15.65
C ALA A 62 2.15 12.87 16.32
N GLY A 63 2.63 11.84 15.59
CA GLY A 63 2.78 10.49 16.11
C GLY A 63 1.48 9.69 16.22
N LYS A 64 0.34 10.22 15.75
CA LYS A 64 -0.91 9.47 15.69
C LYS A 64 -0.98 8.67 14.39
N GLY A 65 -1.20 7.36 14.51
CA GLY A 65 -1.46 6.48 13.37
C GLY A 65 -2.82 6.76 12.74
N TYR A 66 -2.90 6.78 11.42
CA TYR A 66 -4.13 6.89 10.66
C TYR A 66 -4.09 5.94 9.48
N ALA A 67 -5.26 5.44 9.08
CA ALA A 67 -5.41 4.56 7.94
C ALA A 67 -6.07 5.28 6.77
N ALA A 68 -5.56 5.05 5.57
CA ALA A 68 -6.08 5.61 4.34
C ALA A 68 -6.23 4.52 3.29
N VAL A 69 -7.28 4.60 2.48
CA VAL A 69 -7.48 3.70 1.35
C VAL A 69 -6.48 4.04 0.27
N ASP A 70 -5.78 3.02 -0.22
CA ASP A 70 -5.01 3.10 -1.44
C ASP A 70 -5.89 2.74 -2.63
N LEU A 71 -6.28 3.74 -3.40
CA LEU A 71 -7.06 3.60 -4.63
C LEU A 71 -6.17 3.44 -5.87
N TRP A 72 -4.86 3.27 -5.69
CA TRP A 72 -3.94 3.10 -6.80
C TRP A 72 -4.25 1.81 -7.57
N LYS A 73 -4.56 1.95 -8.86
CA LYS A 73 -4.67 0.85 -9.81
C LYS A 73 -3.37 0.77 -10.60
N PRO A 74 -2.75 -0.41 -10.73
CA PRO A 74 -1.61 -0.56 -11.62
C PRO A 74 -2.06 -0.22 -13.03
N ASP A 75 -1.42 0.77 -13.62
CA ASP A 75 -1.62 1.13 -15.03
C ASP A 75 -0.95 0.02 -15.87
N PRO A 76 -1.73 -0.81 -16.59
CA PRO A 76 -1.17 -1.93 -17.35
C PRO A 76 -0.24 -1.46 -18.49
N ASP A 77 -0.29 -0.18 -18.89
CA ASP A 77 0.62 0.40 -19.87
C ASP A 77 1.98 0.83 -19.26
N LYS A 78 2.11 0.80 -17.93
CA LYS A 78 3.40 0.94 -17.24
C LYS A 78 4.05 -0.42 -17.04
N ALA A 79 4.31 -1.11 -18.15
CA ALA A 79 5.22 -2.25 -18.13
C ALA A 79 6.54 -1.81 -17.45
N PRO A 80 7.13 -2.64 -16.56
CA PRO A 80 8.47 -2.35 -16.06
C PRO A 80 9.38 -2.22 -17.28
N ALA A 81 10.07 -1.07 -17.40
CA ALA A 81 11.09 -0.90 -18.42
C ALA A 81 11.99 -2.14 -18.36
N PRO A 82 12.21 -2.85 -19.49
CA PRO A 82 13.05 -4.03 -19.49
C PRO A 82 14.38 -3.64 -18.86
N THR A 83 14.70 -4.28 -17.74
CA THR A 83 16.02 -4.19 -17.13
C THR A 83 17.01 -4.54 -18.22
N SER A 84 17.77 -3.54 -18.67
CA SER A 84 18.88 -3.72 -19.59
C SER A 84 19.77 -4.81 -19.00
N GLN A 85 19.74 -5.99 -19.61
CA GLN A 85 20.77 -7.00 -19.35
C GLN A 85 22.12 -6.33 -19.58
N PRO A 86 23.12 -6.50 -18.69
CA PRO A 86 24.45 -6.01 -18.97
C PRO A 86 24.98 -6.76 -20.20
N VAL A 87 25.00 -6.08 -21.34
CA VAL A 87 25.84 -6.43 -22.48
C VAL A 87 27.26 -5.98 -22.14
N ASN A 88 28.17 -6.94 -21.91
CA ASN A 88 29.64 -6.84 -21.88
C ASN A 88 30.18 -8.14 -21.24
N ASN A 89 30.95 -9.01 -21.88
CA ASN A 89 31.97 -8.82 -22.91
C ASN A 89 31.91 -9.95 -23.95
N SER A 90 31.78 -9.60 -25.22
CA SER A 90 32.40 -10.36 -26.32
C SER A 90 33.27 -9.38 -27.10
N ALA A 91 34.38 -8.98 -26.46
CA ALA A 91 35.47 -8.24 -27.08
C ALA A 91 36.73 -9.11 -27.18
N ASP A 92 36.55 -10.42 -27.33
CA ASP A 92 37.58 -11.31 -27.87
C ASP A 92 37.27 -11.53 -29.36
N ASP A 93 37.34 -10.42 -30.11
CA ASP A 93 37.63 -10.44 -31.54
C ASP A 93 39.13 -10.27 -31.68
N LEU A 94 39.84 -11.37 -31.90
CA LEU A 94 41.04 -11.36 -32.75
C LEU A 94 41.07 -12.68 -33.56
N PRO A 95 40.64 -12.65 -34.83
CA PRO A 95 40.85 -13.75 -35.75
C PRO A 95 42.28 -13.77 -36.35
N PHE A 96 42.80 -15.01 -36.44
CA PHE A 96 44.02 -15.57 -37.08
C PHE A 96 45.32 -15.58 -36.28
#